data_AF-A0A3D1CMJ9-F1
#
_entry.id   AF-A0A3D1CMJ9-F1
#
_cell.length_a   1.000
_cell.length_b   1.000
_cell.length_c   1.000
_cell.angle_alpha   90.00
_cell.angle_beta   90.00
_cell.angle_gamma   90.00
#
_symmetry.space_group_name_H-M   'P 1'
#
loop_
_entity.id
_entity.type
_entity.pdbx_description
1 polymer ?
#
loop_
_entity_poly.entity_id
_entity_poly.type
_entity_poly.pdbx_seq_one_letter_code
_entity_poly.pdbx_strand_id
1 'polypeptide(L)'
;EDYLFVYGTLRKNTERHDLLQRCCDYIDTGMLQAVMYLISYYPGVILTDNPQQQVVGEVYRIHNPQLLFAELDDYEECSSSFAEPHEYVRQQQIICLSNGNKLSAWVYLYNQPISGKKRIISGDFLNP
;
A
#
# COMPACT_ATOMS: atom_id res chain seq x y z
N GLU A 1 8.40 11.53 11.73
CA GLU A 1 7.18 10.74 11.95
C GLU A 1 7.11 9.72 10.84
N ASP A 2 6.66 8.50 11.17
CA ASP A 2 6.50 7.45 10.18
C ASP A 2 5.03 7.34 9.78
N TYR A 3 4.79 7.31 8.46
CA TYR A 3 3.47 7.15 7.88
C TYR A 3 3.41 5.86 7.06
N LEU A 4 2.24 5.22 7.02
CA LEU A 4 1.94 4.08 6.17
C LEU A 4 0.83 4.48 5.20
N PHE A 5 0.99 4.16 3.92
CA PHE A 5 -0.07 4.28 2.93
C PHE A 5 -0.54 2.89 2.49
N VAL A 6 -1.84 2.66 2.60
CA VAL A 6 -2.49 1.39 2.26
C VAL A 6 -3.56 1.59 1.20
N TYR A 7 -3.63 0.69 0.22
CA TYR A 7 -4.46 0.85 -0.98
C TYR A 7 -5.35 -0.36 -1.28
N GLY A 8 -5.36 -1.38 -0.41
CA GLY A 8 -6.01 -2.66 -0.65
C GLY A 8 -6.57 -3.32 0.61
N THR A 9 -6.19 -4.56 0.85
CA THR A 9 -6.65 -5.47 1.92
C THR A 9 -6.28 -5.06 3.34
N LEU A 10 -5.60 -3.92 3.50
CA LEU A 10 -5.27 -3.30 4.79
C LEU A 10 -6.15 -2.07 5.11
N ARG A 11 -7.02 -1.62 4.18
CA ARG A 11 -7.88 -0.44 4.38
C ARG A 11 -8.96 -0.68 5.46
N LYS A 12 -9.65 0.39 5.90
CA LYS A 12 -10.74 0.24 6.90
C LYS A 12 -11.74 -0.86 6.51
N ASN A 13 -12.16 -1.64 7.51
CA ASN A 13 -13.13 -2.74 7.39
C ASN A 13 -12.67 -3.94 6.52
N THR A 14 -11.36 -4.14 6.39
CA THR A 14 -10.77 -5.32 5.73
C THR A 14 -10.08 -6.24 6.75
N GLU A 15 -9.62 -7.42 6.31
CA GLU A 15 -9.17 -8.54 7.16
C GLU A 15 -8.09 -8.19 8.20
N ARG A 16 -7.27 -7.16 7.97
CA ARG A 16 -6.17 -6.77 8.87
C ARG A 16 -6.32 -5.38 9.47
N HIS A 17 -7.51 -4.77 9.39
CA HIS A 17 -7.75 -3.44 9.97
C HIS A 17 -7.43 -3.39 11.47
N ASP A 18 -7.62 -4.49 12.20
CA ASP A 18 -7.32 -4.60 13.63
C ASP A 18 -5.85 -4.30 13.97
N LEU A 19 -4.91 -4.66 13.08
CA LEU A 19 -3.48 -4.37 13.28
C LEU A 19 -3.21 -2.87 13.16
N LEU A 20 -3.80 -2.21 12.16
CA LEU A 20 -3.66 -0.77 11.98
C LEU A 20 -4.30 0.00 13.14
N GLN A 21 -5.46 -0.43 13.64
CA GLN A 21 -6.10 0.22 14.79
C GLN A 21 -5.23 0.20 16.05
N ARG A 22 -4.43 -0.85 16.24
CA ARG A 22 -3.55 -1.00 17.41
C ARG A 22 -2.27 -0.16 17.31
N CYS A 23 -1.75 0.02 16.10
CA CYS A 23 -0.42 0.57 15.87
C CYS A 23 -0.42 1.93 15.17
N CYS A 24 -1.56 2.40 14.69
CA CYS A 24 -1.65 3.59 13.85
C CYS A 24 -2.92 4.43 14.07
N ASP A 25 -2.81 5.73 13.77
CA ASP A 25 -3.96 6.63 13.64
C ASP A 25 -4.25 6.89 12.16
N TYR A 26 -5.52 6.83 11.77
CA TYR A 26 -5.94 7.32 10.46
C TYR A 26 -5.71 8.84 10.35
N ILE A 27 -5.09 9.28 9.27
CA ILE A 27 -4.80 10.70 9.01
C ILE A 27 -5.70 11.25 7.91
N ASP A 28 -5.67 10.67 6.71
CA ASP A 28 -6.41 11.17 5.56
C ASP A 28 -6.49 10.11 4.44
N THR A 29 -7.27 10.37 3.40
CA THR A 29 -7.12 9.69 2.12
C THR A 29 -5.97 10.30 1.33
N GLY A 30 -5.32 9.48 0.50
CA GLY A 30 -4.17 9.90 -0.28
C GLY A 30 -4.14 9.28 -1.68
N MET A 31 -3.33 9.89 -2.54
CA MET A 31 -3.07 9.42 -3.90
C MET A 31 -1.58 9.16 -4.09
N LEU A 32 -1.28 8.01 -4.69
CA LEU A 32 0.06 7.61 -5.12
C LEU A 32 0.09 7.55 -6.66
N GLN A 33 1.12 8.14 -7.28
CA GLN A 33 1.33 8.02 -8.72
C GLN A 33 1.79 6.60 -9.08
N ALA A 34 0.83 5.75 -9.46
CA ALA A 34 1.04 4.33 -9.67
C ALA A 34 -0.09 3.70 -10.49
N VAL A 35 0.10 2.45 -10.88
CA VAL A 35 -0.90 1.60 -11.53
C VAL A 35 -1.23 0.42 -10.64
N MET A 36 -2.53 0.11 -10.54
CA MET A 36 -3.03 -1.03 -9.79
C MET A 36 -3.42 -2.19 -10.71
N TYR A 37 -3.05 -3.40 -10.30
CA TYR A 37 -3.39 -4.65 -10.95
C TYR A 37 -4.07 -5.60 -9.96
N LEU A 38 -5.01 -6.39 -10.45
CA LEU A 38 -5.56 -7.53 -9.72
C LEU A 38 -4.60 -8.71 -9.88
N ILE A 39 -3.86 -9.05 -8.82
CA ILE A 39 -2.88 -10.13 -8.84
C ILE A 39 -3.58 -11.48 -8.66
N SER A 40 -4.48 -11.55 -7.67
CA SER A 40 -5.36 -12.68 -7.39
C SER A 40 -6.64 -12.13 -6.72
N TYR A 41 -6.93 -12.49 -5.48
CA TYR A 41 -7.95 -11.86 -4.66
C TYR A 41 -7.48 -10.54 -4.01
N TYR A 42 -6.21 -10.15 -4.22
CA TYR A 42 -5.57 -8.95 -3.66
C TYR A 42 -4.97 -8.06 -4.76
N PRO A 43 -4.76 -6.76 -4.48
CA PRO A 43 -4.18 -5.81 -5.45
C PRO A 43 -2.66 -5.76 -5.37
N GLY A 44 -2.02 -5.51 -6.51
CA GLY A 44 -0.60 -5.16 -6.62
C GLY A 44 -0.45 -3.78 -7.25
N VAL A 45 0.40 -2.94 -6.67
CA VAL A 45 0.65 -1.57 -7.14
C VAL A 45 2.09 -1.42 -7.59
N ILE A 46 2.28 -0.82 -8.76
CA ILE A 46 3.59 -0.53 -9.36
C ILE A 46 3.66 0.96 -9.70
N LEU A 47 4.80 1.58 -9.44
CA LEU A 47 5.05 2.99 -9.78
C LEU A 47 4.98 3.23 -11.29
N THR A 48 4.66 4.47 -11.66
CA THR A 48 4.56 4.90 -13.06
C THR A 48 5.07 6.33 -13.21
N ASP A 49 5.60 6.64 -14.38
CA ASP A 49 6.01 8.00 -14.74
C ASP A 49 4.85 8.86 -15.26
N ASN A 50 3.67 8.26 -15.48
CA ASN A 50 2.50 9.00 -15.94
C ASN A 50 1.72 9.62 -14.76
N PRO A 51 1.69 10.95 -14.63
CA PRO A 51 0.99 11.61 -13.52
C PRO A 51 -0.54 11.45 -13.55
N GLN A 52 -1.12 11.02 -14.68
CA GLN A 52 -2.55 10.73 -14.77
C GLN A 52 -2.93 9.38 -14.15
N GLN A 53 -1.96 8.50 -13.88
CA GLN A 53 -2.17 7.21 -13.25
C GLN A 53 -1.98 7.34 -11.75
N GLN A 54 -3.09 7.29 -11.02
CA GLN A 54 -3.13 7.47 -9.58
C GLN A 54 -3.81 6.27 -8.92
N VAL A 55 -3.30 5.89 -7.76
CA VAL A 55 -3.89 4.89 -6.86
C VAL A 55 -4.40 5.60 -5.62
N VAL A 56 -5.66 5.36 -5.28
CA VAL A 56 -6.31 5.91 -4.09
C VAL A 56 -6.12 4.96 -2.92
N GLY A 57 -5.80 5.52 -1.78
CA GLY A 57 -5.64 4.77 -0.54
C GLY A 57 -5.83 5.65 0.69
N GLU A 58 -5.39 5.12 1.81
CA GLU A 58 -5.52 5.70 3.13
C GLU A 58 -4.12 5.88 3.74
N VAL A 59 -3.92 7.00 4.42
CA VAL A 59 -2.68 7.33 5.12
C VAL A 59 -2.90 7.20 6.61
N TYR A 60 -1.97 6.51 7.26
CA TYR A 60 -1.96 6.25 8.68
C TYR A 60 -0.64 6.75 9.29
N ARG A 61 -0.70 7.38 10.45
CA ARG A 61 0.48 7.72 11.26
C ARG A 61 0.80 6.53 12.16
N ILE A 62 2.06 6.12 12.18
CA ILE A 62 2.53 4.94 12.89
C ILE A 62 3.06 5.33 14.27
N HIS A 63 2.59 4.65 15.32
CA HIS A 63 3.07 4.83 16.70
C HIS A 63 4.12 3.80 17.12
N ASN A 64 4.01 2.58 16.59
CA ASN A 64 4.93 1.49 16.90
C ASN A 64 5.42 0.83 15.61
N PRO A 65 6.42 1.43 14.94
CA PRO A 65 6.90 0.96 13.65
C PRO A 65 7.51 -0.44 13.73
N GLN A 66 8.20 -0.79 14.81
CA GLN A 66 8.82 -2.11 14.93
C GLN A 66 7.79 -3.23 14.96
N LEU A 67 6.74 -3.11 15.79
CA LEU A 67 5.67 -4.10 15.84
C LEU A 67 4.88 -4.15 14.54
N LEU A 68 4.53 -2.99 13.98
CA LEU A 68 3.74 -2.91 12.76
C LEU A 68 4.48 -3.55 11.57
N PHE A 69 5.75 -3.21 11.40
CA PHE A 69 6.54 -3.67 10.27
C PHE A 69 6.88 -5.15 10.36
N ALA A 70 7.14 -5.71 11.54
CA ALA A 70 7.31 -7.15 11.69
C ALA A 70 6.06 -7.92 11.23
N GLU A 71 4.88 -7.51 11.68
CA GLU A 71 3.61 -8.16 11.33
C GLU A 71 3.23 -7.97 9.86
N LEU A 72 3.45 -6.76 9.30
CA LEU A 72 3.13 -6.48 7.90
C LEU A 72 4.13 -7.12 6.93
N ASP A 73 5.42 -7.14 7.25
CA ASP A 73 6.43 -7.78 6.40
C ASP A 73 6.18 -9.29 6.31
N ASP A 74 5.75 -9.93 7.40
CA ASP A 74 5.34 -11.34 7.37
C ASP A 74 4.02 -11.56 6.61
N TYR A 75 3.06 -10.64 6.72
CA TYR A 75 1.77 -10.74 6.03
C TYR A 75 1.89 -10.52 4.51
N GLU A 76 2.71 -9.57 4.09
CA GLU A 76 2.95 -9.23 2.67
C GLU A 76 4.06 -10.11 2.04
N GLU A 77 4.45 -11.19 2.73
CA GLU A 77 5.47 -12.15 2.30
C GLU A 77 6.80 -11.48 1.88
N CYS A 78 7.19 -10.42 2.57
CA CYS A 78 8.37 -9.59 2.31
C CYS A 78 9.43 -9.67 3.42
N SER A 79 9.24 -10.52 4.44
CA SER A 79 10.24 -10.77 5.47
C SER A 79 11.32 -11.76 5.00
N SER A 80 12.43 -11.83 5.73
CA SER A 80 13.54 -12.78 5.46
C SER A 80 13.14 -14.25 5.51
N SER A 81 11.90 -14.55 5.94
CA SER A 81 11.34 -15.89 5.99
C SER A 81 10.84 -16.39 4.63
N PHE A 82 10.76 -15.51 3.62
CA PHE A 82 10.24 -15.81 2.29
C PHE A 82 11.36 -15.83 1.23
N ALA A 83 11.09 -16.51 0.11
CA ALA A 83 12.06 -16.64 -0.97
C ALA A 83 12.19 -15.34 -1.77
N GLU A 84 13.43 -14.96 -2.11
CA GLU A 84 13.68 -13.83 -2.99
C GLU A 84 13.44 -14.19 -4.48
N PRO A 85 12.97 -13.23 -5.31
CA PRO A 85 12.52 -11.90 -4.92
C PRO A 85 11.16 -11.96 -4.21
N HIS A 86 11.03 -11.19 -3.12
CA HIS A 86 9.76 -11.06 -2.40
C HIS A 86 8.64 -10.56 -3.32
N GLU A 87 7.40 -10.96 -3.05
CA GLU A 87 6.25 -10.54 -3.84
C GLU A 87 6.03 -9.03 -3.74
N TYR A 88 6.18 -8.48 -2.55
CA TYR A 88 6.16 -7.04 -2.29
C TYR A 88 7.52 -6.54 -1.83
N VAL A 89 7.72 -5.23 -1.97
CA VAL A 89 8.86 -4.50 -1.39
C VAL A 89 8.34 -3.26 -0.65
N ARG A 90 8.77 -3.07 0.59
CA ARG A 90 8.43 -1.86 1.34
C ARG A 90 9.36 -0.71 0.94
N GLN A 91 8.77 0.38 0.44
CA GLN A 91 9.50 1.58 0.02
C GLN A 91 8.80 2.86 0.49
N GLN A 92 9.56 3.92 0.76
CA GLN A 92 9.00 5.24 1.03
C GLN A 92 8.62 5.94 -0.27
N GLN A 93 7.40 6.45 -0.34
CA GLN A 93 6.87 7.19 -1.48
C GLN A 93 6.17 8.47 -1.04
N ILE A 94 6.13 9.44 -1.96
CA ILE A 94 5.41 10.69 -1.74
C ILE A 94 3.92 10.48 -2.02
N ILE A 95 3.09 10.71 -1.02
CA ILE A 95 1.63 10.62 -1.10
C ILE A 95 1.04 12.03 -1.11
N CYS A 96 0.16 12.28 -2.07
CA CYS A 96 -0.63 13.51 -2.14
C CYS A 96 -1.93 13.31 -1.34
N LEU A 97 -2.08 14.02 -0.23
CA LEU A 97 -3.28 13.96 0.62
C LEU A 97 -4.46 14.67 -0.06
N SER A 98 -5.67 14.38 0.42
CA SER A 98 -6.91 14.99 -0.10
C SER A 98 -6.94 16.53 0.01
N ASN A 99 -6.25 17.08 1.01
CA ASN A 99 -6.09 18.51 1.22
C ASN A 99 -5.00 19.17 0.33
N GLY A 100 -4.33 18.40 -0.54
CA GLY A 100 -3.26 18.88 -1.43
C GLY A 100 -1.86 18.90 -0.81
N ASN A 101 -1.72 18.62 0.49
CA ASN A 101 -0.41 18.46 1.12
C ASN A 101 0.26 17.16 0.66
N LYS A 102 1.59 17.13 0.76
CA LYS A 102 2.39 15.94 0.43
C LYS A 102 3.14 15.46 1.66
N LEU A 103 3.21 14.16 1.84
CA LEU A 103 4.06 13.54 2.87
C LEU A 103 4.75 12.29 2.35
N SER A 104 5.81 11.87 3.03
CA SER A 104 6.48 10.59 2.77
C SER A 104 5.81 9.50 3.61
N ALA A 105 5.40 8.41 2.97
CA ALA A 105 4.82 7.24 3.65
C ALA A 105 5.44 5.95 3.11
N TRP A 106 5.53 4.94 3.98
CA TRP A 106 5.85 3.58 3.60
C TRP A 106 4.71 2.97 2.79
N VAL A 107 5.07 2.27 1.72
CA VAL A 107 4.16 1.59 0.79
C VAL A 107 4.74 0.22 0.47
N TYR A 108 3.89 -0.81 0.41
CA TYR A 108 4.25 -2.10 -0.15
C TYR A 108 3.99 -2.06 -1.65
N LEU A 109 5.02 -2.22 -2.47
CA LEU A 109 4.93 -2.21 -3.93
C LEU A 109 5.12 -3.61 -4.47
N TYR A 110 4.29 -4.01 -5.43
CA TYR A 110 4.38 -5.34 -6.05
C TYR A 110 5.63 -5.42 -6.92
N ASN A 111 6.40 -6.50 -6.77
CA ASN A 111 7.74 -6.66 -7.34
C ASN A 111 7.87 -7.91 -8.24
N GLN A 112 6.76 -8.47 -8.67
CA GLN A 112 6.71 -9.66 -9.54
C GLN A 112 6.15 -9.31 -10.94
N PRO A 113 6.27 -10.21 -11.94
CA PRO A 113 5.72 -9.96 -13.27
C PRO A 113 4.20 -9.74 -13.26
N ILE A 114 3.74 -8.79 -14.09
CA ILE A 114 2.31 -8.46 -14.29
C ILE A 114 1.72 -9.00 -15.60
N SER A 115 2.46 -9.85 -16.31
CA SER A 115 1.99 -10.41 -17.58
C SER A 115 0.66 -11.16 -17.38
N GLY A 116 -0.36 -10.79 -18.15
CA GLY A 116 -1.71 -11.39 -18.06
C GLY A 116 -2.55 -10.94 -16.85
N LYS A 117 -2.06 -10.03 -15.99
CA LYS A 117 -2.84 -9.49 -14.87
C LYS A 117 -3.81 -8.41 -15.33
N LYS A 118 -5.02 -8.39 -14.76
CA LYS A 118 -6.04 -7.40 -15.10
C LYS A 118 -5.70 -6.08 -14.41
N ARG A 119 -5.58 -5.00 -15.17
CA ARG A 119 -5.46 -3.64 -14.61
C ARG A 119 -6.78 -3.21 -13.98
N ILE A 120 -6.70 -2.61 -12.80
CA ILE A 120 -7.80 -1.90 -12.14
C ILE A 120 -7.70 -0.44 -12.58
N ILE A 121 -8.59 -0.01 -13.46
CA ILE A 121 -8.48 1.29 -14.15
C ILE A 121 -8.80 2.44 -13.20
N SER A 122 -9.70 2.22 -12.25
CA SER A 122 -10.09 3.22 -11.25
C SER A 122 -8.95 3.65 -10.33
N GLY A 123 -7.95 2.77 -10.13
CA GLY A 123 -6.91 2.97 -9.12
C GLY A 123 -7.41 2.82 -7.67
N ASP A 124 -8.65 2.36 -7.46
CA ASP A 124 -9.23 2.11 -6.14
C ASP A 124 -9.68 0.65 -6.05
N PHE A 125 -9.02 -0.14 -5.20
CA PHE A 125 -9.33 -1.56 -5.05
C PHE A 125 -10.76 -1.81 -4.55
N LEU A 126 -11.31 -0.90 -3.75
CA LEU A 126 -12.69 -1.03 -3.23
C LEU A 126 -13.74 -0.59 -4.26
N ASN A 127 -13.32 0.10 -5.33
CA ASN A 127 -14.16 0.58 -6.42
C ASN A 127 -13.47 0.31 -7.78
N PRO A 128 -13.30 -0.97 -8.19
CA PRO A 128 -12.39 -1.38 -9.27
C PRO A 128 -12.81 -1.00 -10.70
#